data_AF-A0A6G7C078-F1
#
_entry.id   AF-A0A6G7C078-F1
#
_cell.length_a   1.000
_cell.length_b   1.000
_cell.length_c   1.000
_cell.angle_alpha   90.00
_cell.angle_beta   90.00
_cell.angle_gamma   90.00
#
_symmetry.space_group_name_H-M   'P 1'
#
loop_
_entity.id
_entity.type
_entity.pdbx_description
1 polymer ?
#
loop_
_entity_poly.entity_id
_entity_poly.type
_entity_poly.pdbx_seq_one_letter_code
_entity_poly.pdbx_strand_id
1 'polypeptide(L)'
;MRKYATNATDRKTDAHLLRALHLLFNEIQKLKKAVLDSLPPEDVEPELRDTDFVKDTVGVSDRTLLRYQNLGLIEVYRRDKGGKKYFKLDDVLRLKRYLHP
;
A
#
# COMPACT_ATOMS: atom_id res chain seq x y z
N MET A 1 -2.79 52.12 37.65
CA MET A 1 -3.12 50.71 37.31
C MET A 1 -3.38 50.61 35.81
N ARG A 2 -2.46 50.00 35.05
CA ARG A 2 -2.67 49.72 33.62
C ARG A 2 -3.52 48.47 33.47
N LYS A 3 -4.70 48.59 32.86
CA LYS A 3 -5.52 47.44 32.45
C LYS A 3 -4.90 46.83 31.20
N TYR A 4 -4.36 45.62 31.32
CA TYR A 4 -3.95 44.84 30.15
C TYR A 4 -5.22 44.34 29.47
N ALA A 5 -5.53 44.92 28.31
CA ALA A 5 -6.51 44.36 27.40
C ALA A 5 -5.94 43.05 26.84
N THR A 6 -6.50 41.92 27.26
CA THR A 6 -6.23 40.63 26.62
C THR A 6 -6.89 40.64 25.25
N ASN A 7 -6.09 40.90 24.22
CA ASN A 7 -6.55 40.83 22.83
C ASN A 7 -6.99 39.38 22.53
N ALA A 8 -8.30 39.15 22.45
CA ALA A 8 -8.91 37.87 22.09
C ALA A 8 -8.80 37.59 20.58
N THR A 9 -7.57 37.59 20.05
CA THR A 9 -7.29 37.28 18.63
C THR A 9 -7.12 35.77 18.37
N ASP A 10 -6.93 34.97 19.42
CA ASP A 10 -6.56 33.54 19.35
C ASP A 10 -7.73 32.57 19.10
N ARG A 11 -8.97 32.96 19.41
CA ARG A 11 -10.13 32.03 19.32
C ARG A 11 -10.56 31.71 17.89
N LYS A 12 -10.26 32.58 16.92
CA LYS A 12 -10.64 32.36 15.52
C LYS A 12 -9.67 31.39 14.83
N THR A 13 -8.37 31.53 15.10
CA THR A 13 -7.32 30.67 14.55
C THR A 13 -7.52 29.20 14.93
N ASP A 14 -7.88 28.91 16.18
CA ASP A 14 -8.16 27.55 16.65
C ASP A 14 -9.38 26.92 15.98
N ALA A 15 -10.46 27.68 15.81
CA ALA A 15 -11.68 27.19 15.16
C ALA A 15 -11.45 26.91 13.66
N HIS A 16 -10.64 27.73 12.99
CA HIS A 16 -10.25 27.49 11.59
C HIS A 16 -9.35 26.27 11.45
N LEU A 17 -8.40 26.07 12.37
CA LEU A 17 -7.54 24.89 12.40
C LEU A 17 -8.34 23.60 12.63
N LEU A 18 -9.24 23.60 13.63
CA LEU A 18 -10.14 22.46 13.90
C LEU A 18 -11.01 22.14 12.68
N ARG A 19 -11.51 23.16 11.98
CA ARG A 19 -12.30 22.96 10.76
C ARG A 19 -11.46 22.37 9.63
N ALA A 20 -10.23 22.84 9.44
CA ALA A 20 -9.31 22.29 8.43
C ALA A 20 -8.98 20.81 8.73
N LEU A 21 -8.69 20.48 10.00
CA LEU A 21 -8.42 19.10 10.42
C LEU A 21 -9.64 18.20 10.22
N HIS A 22 -10.85 18.68 10.52
CA HIS A 22 -12.07 17.91 10.29
C HIS A 22 -12.32 17.62 8.80
N LEU A 23 -12.10 18.60 7.92
CA LEU A 23 -12.20 18.40 6.48
C LEU A 23 -11.19 17.35 5.99
N LEU A 24 -9.93 17.49 6.42
CA LEU A 24 -8.85 16.57 6.05
C LEU A 24 -9.11 15.14 6.54
N PHE A 25 -9.64 14.99 7.76
CA PHE A 25 -10.05 13.70 8.30
C PHE A 25 -11.14 13.06 7.43
N ASN A 26 -12.17 13.83 7.04
CA ASN A 26 -13.25 13.32 6.19
C ASN A 26 -12.73 12.90 4.81
N GLU A 27 -11.79 13.65 4.22
CA GLU A 27 -11.12 13.30 2.98
C GLU A 27 -10.39 11.96 3.09
N ILE A 28 -9.64 11.77 4.18
CA ILE A 28 -8.93 10.52 4.46
C ILE A 28 -9.91 9.35 4.62
N GLN A 29 -11.03 9.54 5.33
CA GLN A 29 -12.03 8.47 5.49
C GLN A 29 -12.67 8.11 4.14
N LYS A 30 -12.95 9.10 3.28
CA LYS A 30 -13.46 8.86 1.92
C LYS A 30 -12.46 8.07 1.08
N LEU A 31 -11.18 8.46 1.11
CA LEU A 31 -10.12 7.75 0.40
C LEU A 31 -9.96 6.33 0.93
N LYS A 32 -9.95 6.14 2.25
CA LYS A 32 -9.88 4.82 2.88
C LYS A 32 -11.03 3.93 2.42
N LYS A 33 -12.26 4.47 2.39
CA LYS A 33 -13.42 3.74 1.91
C LYS A 33 -13.32 3.40 0.42
N ALA A 34 -12.93 4.36 -0.42
CA ALA A 34 -12.75 4.11 -1.85
C ALA A 34 -11.68 3.04 -2.13
N VAL A 35 -10.60 3.02 -1.35
CA VAL A 35 -9.58 1.96 -1.43
C VAL A 35 -10.17 0.61 -1.03
N LEU A 36 -10.90 0.53 0.09
CA LEU A 36 -11.57 -0.71 0.52
C LEU A 36 -12.58 -1.21 -0.50
N ASP A 37 -13.41 -0.32 -1.04
CA ASP A 37 -14.42 -0.64 -2.05
C ASP A 37 -13.79 -1.04 -3.41
N SER A 38 -12.55 -0.63 -3.67
CA SER A 38 -11.78 -1.00 -4.87
C SER A 38 -11.06 -2.35 -4.76
N LEU A 39 -10.95 -2.90 -3.54
CA LEU A 39 -10.37 -4.22 -3.37
C LEU A 39 -11.35 -5.26 -3.95
N PRO A 40 -10.88 -6.22 -4.76
CA PRO A 40 -11.74 -7.29 -5.23
C PRO A 40 -12.32 -8.06 -4.01
N PRO A 41 -13.54 -8.60 -4.13
CA PRO A 41 -14.18 -9.36 -3.06
C PRO A 41 -13.27 -10.51 -2.61
N GLU A 42 -13.23 -10.77 -1.31
CA GLU A 42 -12.29 -11.69 -0.64
C GLU A 42 -12.37 -13.17 -1.10
N ASP A 43 -13.32 -13.52 -1.97
CA ASP A 43 -13.61 -14.90 -2.40
C ASP A 43 -12.95 -15.31 -3.73
N VAL A 44 -12.10 -14.48 -4.33
CA VAL A 44 -11.32 -14.92 -5.50
C VAL A 44 -10.07 -15.63 -4.99
N GLU A 45 -10.03 -16.96 -5.09
CA GLU A 45 -8.80 -17.71 -4.85
C GLU A 45 -7.67 -17.10 -5.71
N PRO A 46 -6.60 -16.57 -5.10
CA PRO A 46 -5.57 -15.89 -5.84
C PRO A 46 -4.85 -16.90 -6.72
N GLU A 47 -4.75 -16.62 -8.02
CA GLU A 47 -4.04 -17.50 -8.93
C GLU A 47 -2.55 -17.56 -8.55
N LEU A 48 -2.07 -18.77 -8.27
CA LEU A 48 -0.72 -19.01 -7.77
C LEU A 48 0.20 -19.48 -8.88
N ARG A 49 1.40 -18.90 -8.92
CA ARG A 49 2.46 -19.23 -9.87
C ARG A 49 3.72 -19.65 -9.14
N ASP A 50 4.42 -20.61 -9.70
CA ASP A 50 5.69 -21.10 -9.16
C ASP A 50 6.85 -20.16 -9.51
N THR A 51 8.02 -20.48 -8.98
CA THR A 51 9.23 -19.66 -9.14
C THR A 51 9.69 -19.58 -10.60
N ASP A 52 9.58 -20.67 -11.36
CA ASP A 52 10.02 -20.72 -12.75
C ASP A 52 9.15 -19.81 -13.63
N PHE A 53 7.83 -19.85 -13.45
CA PHE A 53 6.91 -18.93 -14.11
C PHE A 53 7.25 -17.46 -13.81
N VAL A 54 7.56 -17.12 -12.55
CA VAL A 54 7.92 -15.73 -12.19
C VAL A 54 9.18 -15.30 -12.93
N LYS A 55 10.21 -16.16 -12.97
CA LYS A 55 11.48 -15.86 -13.62
C LYS A 55 11.31 -15.62 -15.12
N ASP A 56 10.52 -16.45 -15.78
CA ASP A 56 10.26 -16.34 -17.22
C ASP A 56 9.41 -15.09 -17.53
N THR A 57 8.41 -14.82 -16.70
CA THR A 57 7.48 -13.69 -16.90
C THR A 57 8.15 -12.34 -16.70
N VAL A 58 9.04 -12.25 -15.70
CA VAL A 58 9.74 -11.03 -15.30
C VAL A 58 11.11 -10.91 -15.99
N GLY A 59 11.66 -12.01 -16.52
CA GLY A 59 12.95 -12.04 -17.21
C GLY A 59 14.15 -11.94 -16.27
N VAL A 60 14.12 -12.62 -15.12
CA VAL A 60 15.16 -12.49 -14.07
C VAL A 60 15.71 -13.84 -13.60
N SER A 61 16.96 -13.82 -13.15
CA SER A 61 17.62 -15.00 -12.55
C SER A 61 17.16 -15.26 -11.11
N ASP A 62 17.40 -16.48 -10.60
CA ASP A 62 17.07 -16.86 -9.22
C ASP A 62 17.69 -15.91 -8.17
N ARG A 63 18.96 -15.52 -8.39
CA ARG A 63 19.67 -14.58 -7.51
C ARG A 63 18.99 -13.22 -7.47
N THR A 64 18.51 -12.76 -8.62
CA THR A 64 17.85 -11.46 -8.75
C THR A 64 16.46 -11.51 -8.12
N LEU A 65 15.72 -12.60 -8.35
CA LEU A 65 14.43 -12.84 -7.71
C LEU A 65 14.56 -12.89 -6.18
N LEU A 66 15.59 -13.57 -5.65
CA LEU A 66 15.86 -13.59 -4.21
C LEU A 66 16.18 -12.19 -3.67
N ARG A 67 16.95 -11.38 -4.41
CA ARG A 67 17.23 -9.99 -4.04
C ARG A 67 15.93 -9.17 -3.98
N TYR A 68 15.03 -9.33 -4.94
CA TYR A 68 13.74 -8.63 -4.95
C TYR A 68 12.83 -9.07 -3.81
N GLN A 69 12.87 -10.35 -3.43
CA GLN A 69 12.22 -10.84 -2.21
C GLN A 69 12.77 -10.14 -0.95
N ASN A 70 14.10 -10.06 -0.82
CA ASN A 70 14.74 -9.40 0.33
C ASN A 70 14.46 -7.89 0.39
N LEU A 71 14.21 -7.26 -0.76
CA LEU A 71 13.81 -5.85 -0.85
C LEU A 71 12.31 -5.62 -0.65
N GLY A 72 11.51 -6.68 -0.49
CA GLY A 72 10.05 -6.58 -0.34
C GLY A 72 9.30 -6.21 -1.62
N LEU A 73 9.92 -6.34 -2.80
CA LEU A 73 9.26 -6.03 -4.08
C LEU A 73 8.26 -7.12 -4.50
N ILE A 74 8.46 -8.34 -4.04
CA ILE A 74 7.58 -9.49 -4.25
C ILE A 74 7.66 -10.43 -3.05
N GLU A 75 6.51 -10.97 -2.63
CA GLU A 75 6.41 -11.83 -1.44
C GLU A 75 6.01 -13.26 -1.80
N VAL A 76 6.52 -14.23 -1.04
CA VAL A 76 6.12 -15.63 -1.18
C VAL A 76 4.77 -15.80 -0.48
N TYR A 77 3.73 -16.10 -1.25
CA TYR A 77 2.39 -16.29 -0.71
C TYR A 77 2.25 -17.61 0.03
N ARG A 78 2.76 -18.69 -0.58
CA ARG A 78 2.65 -20.04 -0.03
C ARG A 78 3.92 -20.84 -0.29
N ARG A 79 4.23 -21.77 0.60
CA ARG A 79 5.18 -22.84 0.36
C ARG A 79 4.47 -24.19 0.42
N ASP A 80 4.79 -25.08 -0.50
CA ASP A 80 4.35 -26.47 -0.42
C ASP A 80 5.19 -27.26 0.58
N LYS A 81 4.73 -28.48 0.90
CA LYS A 81 5.44 -29.42 1.79
C LYS A 81 6.89 -29.70 1.34
N GLY A 82 7.17 -29.61 0.04
CA GLY A 82 8.51 -29.77 -0.54
C GLY A 82 9.35 -28.48 -0.60
N GLY A 83 8.89 -27.37 -0.02
CA GLY A 83 9.62 -26.10 0.00
C GLY A 83 9.51 -25.27 -1.29
N LYS A 84 8.75 -25.72 -2.29
CA LYS A 84 8.46 -24.92 -3.51
C LYS A 84 7.69 -23.66 -3.13
N LYS A 85 8.12 -22.52 -3.67
CA LYS A 85 7.54 -21.19 -3.42
C LYS A 85 6.49 -20.86 -4.48
N TYR A 86 5.37 -20.31 -4.04
CA TYR A 86 4.30 -19.80 -4.89
C TYR A 86 4.05 -18.32 -4.63
N PHE A 87 3.71 -17.61 -5.70
CA PHE A 87 3.50 -16.16 -5.74
C PHE A 87 2.12 -15.88 -6.34
N LYS A 88 1.46 -14.82 -5.90
CA LYS A 88 0.23 -14.36 -6.54
C LYS A 88 0.54 -13.82 -7.93
N LEU A 89 -0.26 -14.16 -8.93
CA LEU A 89 -0.08 -13.66 -10.30
C LEU A 89 -0.06 -12.12 -10.33
N ASP A 90 -0.94 -11.47 -9.57
CA ASP A 90 -1.01 -10.01 -9.51
C ASP A 90 0.30 -9.37 -9.02
N ASP A 91 0.96 -9.97 -8.03
CA ASP A 91 2.25 -9.49 -7.53
C ASP A 91 3.37 -9.67 -8.57
N VAL A 92 3.33 -10.76 -9.34
CA VAL A 92 4.26 -11.02 -10.45
C VAL A 92 4.09 -9.98 -11.54
N LEU A 93 2.84 -9.70 -11.95
CA LEU A 93 2.53 -8.70 -12.96
C LEU A 93 2.86 -7.28 -12.49
N ARG A 94 2.63 -6.97 -11.21
CA ARG A 94 3.05 -5.71 -10.59
C ARG A 94 4.56 -5.54 -10.64
N LEU A 95 5.31 -6.59 -10.29
CA LEU A 95 6.77 -6.57 -10.37
C LEU A 95 7.25 -6.37 -11.81
N LYS A 96 6.63 -7.04 -12.78
CA LYS A 96 6.95 -6.87 -14.21
C LYS A 96 6.77 -5.42 -14.67
N ARG A 97 5.64 -4.78 -14.33
CA ARG A 97 5.38 -3.36 -14.63
C ARG A 97 6.38 -2.43 -13.97
N TYR A 98 6.80 -2.73 -12.74
CA TYR A 98 7.79 -1.92 -12.03
C TYR A 98 9.18 -1.95 -12.69
N LEU A 99 9.57 -3.10 -13.25
CA LEU A 99 10.88 -3.29 -13.88
C LEU A 99 10.91 -2.85 -15.35
N HIS A 100 9.76 -2.84 -16.02
CA HIS A 100 9.59 -2.44 -17.42
C HIS A 100 8.48 -1.38 -17.52
N PRO A 101 8.76 -0.12 -17.13
CA PRO A 101 7.80 0.98 -17.20
C PRO A 101 7.47 1.41 -18.64
#